data_AF-A0A644WH89-F1
#
_entry.id   AF-A0A644WH89-F1
#
_cell.length_a   1.000
_cell.length_b   1.000
_cell.length_c   1.000
_cell.angle_alpha   90.00
_cell.angle_beta   90.00
_cell.angle_gamma   90.00
#
_symmetry.space_group_name_H-M   'P 1'
#
loop_
_entity.id
_entity.type
_entity.pdbx_description
1 polymer ?
#
loop_
_entity_poly.entity_id
_entity_poly.type
_entity_poly.pdbx_seq_one_letter_code
_entity_poly.pdbx_strand_id
1 'polypeptide(L)'
;MSKDRSAEVDDELQRLYDAGFSTVLPERAAQSTKINGDYLTKDEYVSYNKAKGQTALSLVSRFMNSSDYRKFTDEERADAIADIYTYANDRAKKSILESRGETYDSDWDAESELSDIPQYLAVKDSFSKASKNRDYSAIDALIPKYDNLTDKAKDVLDSSAGRLDQIAEAQSAGVDSEQWYAAYDVWKDFDDTKKEGYSATDKATDFAKWVDGANLTDDQKTMLKDQLTYSSGFKASAKSYEALTGAGLSSEAAADVYSIVSSLTPAEGKSNVSTKQRFSAISNMSDLDDKQKLLAMFGFDTDTDNTYERYDAASKAGISTSEWSTMTGKLDSSVSQADLKGAIGSMPWSASQKRAAWNIYKDTKHWKTASPW
;
A
#
# COMPACT_ATOMS: atom_id res chain seq x y z
N MET A 1 -29.43 40.26 -24.26
CA MET A 1 -29.52 40.80 -22.88
C MET A 1 -28.54 40.00 -22.04
N SER A 2 -27.50 40.64 -21.50
CA SER A 2 -26.58 39.98 -20.56
C SER A 2 -27.32 39.87 -19.23
N LYS A 3 -27.64 38.65 -18.81
CA LYS A 3 -28.12 38.39 -17.45
C LYS A 3 -27.02 38.86 -16.49
N ASP A 4 -27.35 39.68 -15.51
CA ASP A 4 -26.36 40.16 -14.54
C ASP A 4 -25.92 38.98 -13.68
N ARG A 5 -24.70 38.48 -13.93
CA ARG A 5 -24.15 37.31 -13.24
C ARG A 5 -23.94 37.58 -11.75
N SER A 6 -23.85 38.84 -11.32
CA SER A 6 -23.76 39.18 -9.91
C SER A 6 -25.04 38.79 -9.18
N ALA A 7 -26.21 39.07 -9.78
CA ALA A 7 -27.50 38.77 -9.16
C ALA A 7 -27.70 37.25 -8.96
N GLU A 8 -27.27 36.42 -9.92
CA GLU A 8 -27.37 34.96 -9.79
C GLU A 8 -26.47 34.40 -8.68
N VAL A 9 -25.27 34.96 -8.53
CA VAL A 9 -24.37 34.61 -7.42
C VAL A 9 -24.97 35.05 -6.10
N ASP A 10 -25.43 36.29 -5.99
CA ASP A 10 -26.00 36.84 -4.77
C ASP A 10 -27.24 36.05 -4.32
N ASP A 11 -28.12 35.66 -5.25
CA ASP A 11 -29.30 34.84 -4.97
C ASP A 11 -28.94 33.45 -4.40
N GLU A 12 -27.92 32.78 -4.97
CA GLU A 12 -27.50 31.46 -4.50
C GLU A 12 -26.77 31.54 -3.15
N LEU A 13 -25.92 32.56 -2.95
CA LEU A 13 -25.28 32.80 -1.66
C LEU A 13 -26.34 33.09 -0.59
N GLN A 14 -27.37 33.86 -0.91
CA GLN A 14 -28.49 34.11 -0.01
C GLN A 14 -29.26 32.82 0.29
N ARG A 15 -29.51 31.97 -0.71
CA ARG A 15 -30.18 30.67 -0.52
C ARG A 15 -29.40 29.77 0.45
N LEU A 16 -28.08 29.67 0.29
CA LEU A 16 -27.22 28.88 1.19
C LEU A 16 -27.18 29.49 2.59
N TYR A 17 -27.11 30.82 2.70
CA TYR A 17 -27.18 31.51 3.99
C TYR A 17 -28.50 31.23 4.72
N ASP A 18 -29.63 31.32 4.02
CA ASP A 18 -30.97 31.04 4.56
C ASP A 18 -31.13 29.56 4.96
N ALA A 19 -30.42 28.65 4.28
CA ALA A 19 -30.32 27.25 4.64
C ALA A 19 -29.44 26.98 5.88
N GLY A 20 -28.81 28.02 6.45
CA GLY A 20 -28.05 27.97 7.69
C GLY A 20 -26.54 28.03 7.52
N PHE A 21 -26.03 28.15 6.30
CA PHE A 21 -24.59 28.17 6.02
C PHE A 21 -24.05 29.60 6.04
N SER A 22 -23.79 30.15 7.24
CA SER A 22 -23.40 31.57 7.38
C SER A 22 -22.05 31.93 6.76
N THR A 23 -21.16 30.95 6.55
CA THR A 23 -19.80 31.12 6.02
C THR A 23 -19.76 31.47 4.52
N VAL A 24 -20.90 31.36 3.82
CA VAL A 24 -21.02 31.65 2.38
C VAL A 24 -21.08 33.14 2.07
N LEU A 25 -21.18 34.01 3.07
CA LEU A 25 -21.19 35.45 2.84
C LEU A 25 -19.76 36.02 2.92
N PRO A 26 -19.36 36.88 1.97
CA PRO A 26 -18.01 37.42 1.93
C PRO A 26 -17.78 38.46 3.04
N GLU A 27 -16.69 38.30 3.79
CA GLU A 27 -16.30 39.27 4.81
C GLU A 27 -15.28 40.29 4.30
N ARG A 28 -15.57 41.57 4.57
CA ARG A 28 -14.61 42.66 4.38
C ARG A 28 -13.52 42.58 5.43
N ALA A 29 -12.29 42.88 5.03
CA ALA A 29 -11.19 42.96 5.99
C ALA A 29 -11.37 44.17 6.93
N ALA A 30 -11.09 43.96 8.21
CA ALA A 30 -11.06 45.03 9.20
C ALA A 30 -9.98 46.05 8.82
N GLN A 31 -10.21 47.33 9.14
CA GLN A 31 -9.19 48.37 8.89
C GLN A 31 -7.88 48.13 9.66
N SER A 32 -7.94 47.34 10.73
CA SER A 32 -6.79 46.91 11.52
C SER A 32 -6.09 45.65 10.98
N THR A 33 -6.48 45.13 9.82
CA THR A 33 -5.82 43.96 9.22
C THR A 33 -4.35 44.27 8.97
N LYS A 34 -3.50 43.35 9.46
CA LYS A 34 -2.06 43.38 9.26
C LYS A 34 -1.65 42.30 8.26
N ILE A 35 -0.71 42.62 7.38
CA ILE A 35 -0.07 41.67 6.48
C ILE A 35 1.42 41.68 6.81
N ASN A 36 1.97 40.50 7.10
CA ASN A 36 3.35 40.33 7.56
C ASN A 36 3.74 41.23 8.77
N GLY A 37 2.80 41.42 9.70
CA GLY A 37 3.01 42.24 10.91
C GLY A 37 2.73 43.74 10.76
N ASP A 38 2.62 44.23 9.51
CA ASP A 38 2.43 45.65 9.20
C ASP A 38 0.99 45.99 8.84
N TYR A 39 0.54 47.18 9.24
CA TYR A 39 -0.74 47.71 8.82
C TYR A 39 -0.74 48.04 7.32
N LEU A 40 -1.91 47.93 6.70
CA LEU A 40 -2.12 48.40 5.34
C LEU A 40 -2.20 49.92 5.33
N THR A 41 -1.55 50.55 4.36
CA THR A 41 -1.86 51.93 3.97
C THR A 41 -3.28 52.01 3.42
N LYS A 42 -3.81 53.23 3.28
CA LYS A 42 -5.15 53.44 2.70
C LYS A 42 -5.27 52.84 1.30
N ASP A 43 -4.26 53.03 0.46
CA ASP A 43 -4.26 52.57 -0.93
C ASP A 43 -4.07 51.06 -1.04
N GLU A 44 -3.23 50.48 -0.16
CA GLU A 44 -3.10 49.04 -0.02
C GLU A 44 -4.38 48.40 0.50
N TYR A 45 -5.07 49.01 1.47
CA TYR A 45 -6.36 48.50 1.98
C TYR A 45 -7.43 48.44 0.88
N VAL A 46 -7.51 49.48 0.05
CA VAL A 46 -8.41 49.51 -1.11
C VAL A 46 -8.01 48.43 -2.13
N SER A 47 -6.73 48.35 -2.47
CA SER A 47 -6.21 47.37 -3.44
C SER A 47 -6.43 45.93 -2.97
N TYR A 48 -6.17 45.67 -1.69
CA TYR A 48 -6.37 44.39 -1.03
C TYR A 48 -7.83 43.93 -1.07
N ASN A 49 -8.77 44.77 -0.60
CA ASN A 49 -10.19 44.40 -0.61
C ASN A 49 -10.73 44.24 -2.03
N LYS A 50 -10.24 45.04 -3.00
CA LYS A 50 -10.59 44.90 -4.42
C LYS A 50 -10.09 43.57 -4.98
N ALA A 51 -8.81 43.24 -4.76
CA ALA A 51 -8.23 41.98 -5.23
C ALA A 51 -8.95 40.77 -4.60
N LYS A 52 -9.19 40.80 -3.28
CA LYS A 52 -9.94 39.76 -2.56
C LYS A 52 -11.34 39.57 -3.15
N GLY A 53 -12.11 40.65 -3.27
CA GLY A 53 -13.49 40.59 -3.77
C GLY A 53 -13.60 40.13 -5.22
N GLN A 54 -12.75 40.65 -6.11
CA GLN A 54 -12.76 40.27 -7.52
C GLN A 54 -12.36 38.80 -7.73
N THR A 55 -11.34 38.33 -7.00
CA THR A 55 -10.90 36.93 -7.05
C THR A 55 -12.00 36.00 -6.55
N ALA A 56 -12.59 36.32 -5.39
CA ALA A 56 -13.70 35.56 -4.81
C ALA A 56 -14.90 35.47 -5.76
N LEU A 57 -15.40 36.61 -6.26
CA LEU A 57 -16.56 36.64 -7.15
C LEU A 57 -16.31 35.82 -8.43
N SER A 58 -15.13 35.93 -9.03
CA SER A 58 -14.75 35.17 -10.22
C SER A 58 -14.77 33.67 -9.98
N LEU A 59 -14.20 33.22 -8.86
CA LEU A 59 -14.12 31.80 -8.49
C LEU A 59 -15.49 31.23 -8.11
N VAL A 60 -16.26 31.92 -7.26
CA VAL A 60 -17.63 31.51 -6.90
C VAL A 60 -18.51 31.42 -8.14
N SER A 61 -18.43 32.42 -9.04
CA SER A 61 -19.19 32.39 -10.30
C SER A 61 -18.82 31.18 -11.15
N ARG A 62 -17.53 30.86 -11.29
CA ARG A 62 -17.10 29.67 -12.05
C ARG A 62 -17.57 28.38 -11.38
N PHE A 63 -17.43 28.29 -10.06
CA PHE A 63 -17.88 27.13 -9.30
C PHE A 63 -19.36 26.86 -9.53
N MET A 64 -20.22 27.86 -9.32
CA MET A 64 -21.67 27.75 -9.51
C MET A 64 -22.10 27.35 -10.93
N ASN A 65 -21.31 27.75 -11.93
CA ASN A 65 -21.57 27.41 -13.33
C ASN A 65 -20.99 26.06 -13.76
N SER A 66 -20.24 25.38 -12.90
CA SER A 66 -19.71 24.04 -13.19
C SER A 66 -20.83 23.00 -13.21
N SER A 67 -20.65 21.94 -13.99
CA SER A 67 -21.57 20.79 -13.97
C SER A 67 -21.62 20.10 -12.61
N ASP A 68 -20.53 20.20 -11.85
CA ASP A 68 -20.36 19.47 -10.61
C ASP A 68 -20.98 20.18 -9.42
N TYR A 69 -21.13 21.51 -9.47
CA TYR A 69 -21.88 22.27 -8.45
C TYR A 69 -23.24 21.63 -8.13
N ARG A 70 -23.95 21.19 -9.17
CA ARG A 70 -25.27 20.55 -9.05
C ARG A 70 -25.22 19.16 -8.40
N LYS A 71 -24.05 18.50 -8.43
CA LYS A 71 -23.80 17.19 -7.82
C LYS A 71 -23.33 17.29 -6.38
N PHE A 72 -22.91 18.47 -5.92
CA PHE A 72 -22.60 18.74 -4.52
C PHE A 72 -23.88 19.00 -3.73
N THR A 73 -23.90 18.56 -2.48
CA THR A 73 -24.86 18.94 -1.45
C THR A 73 -24.68 20.41 -1.07
N ASP A 74 -25.67 21.00 -0.38
CA ASP A 74 -25.59 22.40 0.04
C ASP A 74 -24.45 22.66 1.03
N GLU A 75 -24.13 21.70 1.89
CA GLU A 75 -22.98 21.76 2.80
C GLU A 75 -21.67 21.79 2.00
N GLU A 76 -21.43 20.81 1.12
CA GLU A 76 -20.21 20.78 0.29
C GLU A 76 -20.05 22.05 -0.57
N ARG A 77 -21.16 22.63 -1.07
CA ARG A 77 -21.13 23.91 -1.79
C ARG A 77 -20.71 25.06 -0.90
N ALA A 78 -21.28 25.14 0.30
CA ALA A 78 -20.99 26.20 1.25
C ALA A 78 -19.52 26.17 1.69
N ASP A 79 -18.99 24.98 1.93
CA ASP A 79 -17.60 24.79 2.32
C ASP A 79 -16.63 25.18 1.21
N ALA A 80 -16.88 24.73 -0.03
CA ALA A 80 -16.07 25.14 -1.18
C ALA A 80 -16.08 26.67 -1.39
N ILE A 81 -17.22 27.33 -1.14
CA ILE A 81 -17.33 28.80 -1.20
C ILE A 81 -16.50 29.46 -0.09
N ALA A 82 -16.54 28.92 1.13
CA ALA A 82 -15.72 29.41 2.24
C ALA A 82 -14.21 29.28 1.94
N ASP A 83 -13.79 28.16 1.34
CA ASP A 83 -12.40 27.95 0.92
C ASP A 83 -11.99 28.88 -0.22
N ILE A 84 -12.89 29.15 -1.17
CA ILE A 84 -12.67 30.17 -2.20
C ILE A 84 -12.38 31.54 -1.57
N TYR A 85 -13.08 31.90 -0.48
CA TYR A 85 -12.81 33.14 0.24
C TYR A 85 -11.47 33.13 0.95
N THR A 86 -11.06 32.01 1.53
CA THR A 86 -9.73 31.83 2.13
C THR A 86 -8.63 31.96 1.08
N TYR A 87 -8.78 31.31 -0.07
CA TYR A 87 -7.86 31.42 -1.20
C TYR A 87 -7.79 32.85 -1.74
N ALA A 88 -8.94 33.49 -1.98
CA ALA A 88 -8.99 34.87 -2.48
C ALA A 88 -8.34 35.86 -1.51
N ASN A 89 -8.48 35.62 -0.20
CA ASN A 89 -7.83 36.39 0.84
C ASN A 89 -6.31 36.23 0.82
N ASP A 90 -5.81 35.00 0.60
CA ASP A 90 -4.39 34.72 0.46
C ASP A 90 -3.79 35.39 -0.79
N ARG A 91 -4.45 35.28 -1.94
CA ARG A 91 -4.03 35.95 -3.17
C ARG A 91 -3.95 37.47 -3.02
N ALA A 92 -4.91 38.05 -2.30
CA ALA A 92 -4.86 39.47 -1.98
C ALA A 92 -3.67 39.82 -1.08
N LYS A 93 -3.29 38.97 -0.11
CA LYS A 93 -2.08 39.18 0.70
C LYS A 93 -0.82 39.13 -0.14
N LYS A 94 -0.69 38.09 -0.99
CA LYS A 94 0.44 37.91 -1.90
C LYS A 94 0.63 39.12 -2.79
N SER A 95 -0.45 39.62 -3.40
CA SER A 95 -0.42 40.81 -4.26
C SER A 95 0.09 42.07 -3.53
N ILE A 96 -0.26 42.26 -2.25
CA ILE A 96 0.24 43.41 -1.47
C ILE A 96 1.73 43.24 -1.16
N LEU A 97 2.16 42.05 -0.71
CA LEU A 97 3.55 41.79 -0.37
C LEU A 97 4.47 41.91 -1.58
N GLU A 98 4.06 41.38 -2.74
CA GLU A 98 4.77 41.55 -4.00
C GLU A 98 4.89 43.03 -4.39
N SER A 99 3.85 43.83 -4.17
CA SER A 99 3.89 45.28 -4.43
C SER A 99 4.85 46.04 -3.51
N ARG A 100 5.15 45.48 -2.34
CA ARG A 100 6.17 45.98 -1.40
C ARG A 100 7.59 45.48 -1.72
N GLY A 101 7.74 44.58 -2.70
CA GLY A 101 9.00 43.90 -3.00
C GLY A 101 9.36 42.80 -1.99
N GLU A 102 8.37 42.32 -1.23
CA GLU A 102 8.52 41.24 -0.27
C GLU A 102 8.16 39.89 -0.90
N THR A 103 8.87 38.82 -0.50
CA THR A 103 8.54 37.45 -0.88
C THR A 103 7.47 36.89 0.07
N TYR A 104 6.52 36.15 -0.49
CA TYR A 104 5.47 35.48 0.28
C TYR A 104 5.29 34.05 -0.22
N ASP A 105 5.71 33.10 0.62
CA ASP A 105 5.47 31.68 0.41
C ASP A 105 4.05 31.38 0.89
N SER A 106 3.18 30.97 -0.04
CA SER A 106 1.78 30.67 0.26
C SER A 106 1.55 29.17 0.34
N ASP A 107 0.74 28.76 1.31
CA ASP A 107 0.20 27.40 1.38
C ASP A 107 -0.67 27.04 0.15
N TRP A 108 -1.03 28.04 -0.67
CA TRP A 108 -1.83 27.90 -1.89
C TRP A 108 -0.99 27.97 -3.17
N ASP A 109 0.34 27.97 -3.10
CA ASP A 109 1.20 28.16 -4.28
C ASP A 109 1.17 27.00 -5.27
N ALA A 110 0.78 25.81 -4.84
CA ALA A 110 0.50 24.69 -5.74
C ALA A 110 -0.88 24.84 -6.42
N GLU A 111 -1.92 25.11 -5.63
CA GLU A 111 -3.31 25.31 -6.08
C GLU A 111 -3.46 26.50 -7.03
N SER A 112 -2.66 27.51 -6.77
CA SER A 112 -2.42 28.71 -7.55
C SER A 112 -2.31 28.48 -9.06
N GLU A 113 -1.76 27.35 -9.46
CA GLU A 113 -1.49 27.01 -10.85
C GLU A 113 -2.56 26.13 -11.49
N LEU A 114 -3.63 25.81 -10.75
CA LEU A 114 -4.74 24.99 -11.22
C LEU A 114 -5.73 25.82 -12.05
N SER A 115 -6.23 25.22 -13.13
CA SER A 115 -7.24 25.84 -13.98
C SER A 115 -8.62 25.87 -13.31
N ASP A 116 -8.96 24.86 -12.52
CA ASP A 116 -10.25 24.71 -11.82
C ASP A 116 -10.07 24.53 -10.31
N ILE A 117 -9.61 25.61 -9.67
CA ILE A 117 -9.44 25.68 -8.21
C ILE A 117 -10.74 25.34 -7.46
N PRO A 118 -11.93 25.85 -7.85
CA PRO A 118 -13.15 25.52 -7.14
C PRO A 118 -13.47 24.02 -7.07
N GLN A 119 -13.32 23.31 -8.20
CA GLN A 119 -13.57 21.86 -8.24
C GLN A 119 -12.58 21.10 -7.35
N TYR A 120 -11.29 21.48 -7.40
CA TYR A 120 -10.27 20.93 -6.52
C TYR A 120 -10.61 21.13 -5.04
N LEU A 121 -10.97 22.35 -4.63
CA LEU A 121 -11.29 22.68 -3.24
C LEU A 121 -12.47 21.85 -2.72
N ALA A 122 -13.51 21.73 -3.54
CA ALA A 122 -14.70 20.96 -3.17
C ALA A 122 -14.38 19.47 -2.96
N VAL A 123 -13.55 18.86 -3.82
CA VAL A 123 -13.11 17.46 -3.64
C VAL A 123 -12.21 17.32 -2.40
N LYS A 124 -11.27 18.25 -2.19
CA LYS A 124 -10.34 18.26 -1.05
C LYS A 124 -11.05 18.29 0.30
N ASP A 125 -11.98 19.23 0.47
CA ASP A 125 -12.69 19.39 1.73
C ASP A 125 -13.65 18.21 1.99
N SER A 126 -14.42 17.81 0.97
CA SER A 126 -15.33 16.66 1.06
C SER A 126 -14.57 15.39 1.47
N PHE A 127 -13.39 15.15 0.87
CA PHE A 127 -12.56 14.01 1.20
C PHE A 127 -11.97 14.10 2.61
N SER A 128 -11.47 15.27 3.02
CA SER A 128 -10.96 15.47 4.38
C SER A 128 -12.04 15.19 5.44
N LYS A 129 -13.26 15.67 5.21
CA LYS A 129 -14.40 15.43 6.11
C LYS A 129 -14.80 13.96 6.14
N ALA A 130 -15.00 13.35 4.98
CA ALA A 130 -15.38 11.95 4.87
C ALA A 130 -14.32 11.03 5.51
N SER A 131 -13.04 11.28 5.25
CA SER A 131 -11.91 10.55 5.85
C SER A 131 -11.88 10.69 7.37
N LYS A 132 -12.03 11.91 7.89
CA LYS A 132 -12.04 12.17 9.33
C LYS A 132 -13.19 11.47 10.04
N ASN A 133 -14.35 11.40 9.39
CA ASN A 133 -15.55 10.78 9.93
C ASN A 133 -15.64 9.27 9.64
N ARG A 134 -14.69 8.70 8.88
CA ARG A 134 -14.75 7.33 8.34
C ARG A 134 -16.05 7.04 7.59
N ASP A 135 -16.54 8.03 6.84
CA ASP A 135 -17.70 7.90 5.97
C ASP A 135 -17.27 7.34 4.61
N TYR A 136 -17.09 6.02 4.56
CA TYR A 136 -16.57 5.33 3.38
C TYR A 136 -17.50 5.45 2.16
N SER A 137 -18.82 5.48 2.37
CA SER A 137 -19.78 5.70 1.29
C SER A 137 -19.64 7.10 0.68
N ALA A 138 -19.37 8.13 1.49
CA ALA A 138 -19.06 9.45 0.97
C ALA A 138 -17.74 9.46 0.18
N ILE A 139 -16.71 8.75 0.64
CA ILE A 139 -15.43 8.62 -0.10
C ILE A 139 -15.66 7.94 -1.45
N ASP A 140 -16.39 6.81 -1.49
CA ASP A 140 -16.72 6.11 -2.74
C ASP A 140 -17.50 7.00 -3.72
N ALA A 141 -18.39 7.86 -3.21
CA ALA A 141 -19.15 8.81 -4.01
C ALA A 141 -18.30 9.98 -4.55
N LEU A 142 -17.11 10.23 -3.98
CA LEU A 142 -16.18 11.25 -4.43
C LEU A 142 -15.30 10.77 -5.59
N ILE A 143 -15.08 9.47 -5.78
CA ILE A 143 -14.17 8.96 -6.81
C ILE A 143 -14.53 9.46 -8.22
N PRO A 144 -15.80 9.45 -8.67
CA PRO A 144 -16.14 10.02 -9.97
C PRO A 144 -15.88 11.53 -10.06
N LYS A 145 -15.94 12.26 -8.94
CA LYS A 145 -15.60 13.70 -8.91
C LYS A 145 -14.09 13.89 -9.00
N TYR A 146 -13.33 13.08 -8.27
CA TYR A 146 -11.86 13.02 -8.34
C TYR A 146 -11.38 12.70 -9.76
N ASP A 147 -11.97 11.72 -10.44
CA ASP A 147 -11.58 11.32 -11.80
C ASP A 147 -11.71 12.45 -12.83
N ASN A 148 -12.67 13.35 -12.62
CA ASN A 148 -12.92 14.51 -13.49
C ASN A 148 -11.94 15.67 -13.24
N LEU A 149 -11.10 15.61 -12.20
CA LEU A 149 -10.03 16.58 -11.99
C LEU A 149 -8.95 16.43 -13.07
N THR A 150 -8.30 17.54 -13.41
CA THR A 150 -7.08 17.50 -14.23
C THR A 150 -5.95 16.77 -13.52
N ASP A 151 -5.02 16.15 -14.25
CA ASP A 151 -3.87 15.43 -13.68
C ASP A 151 -3.09 16.30 -12.67
N LYS A 152 -2.85 17.58 -13.01
CA LYS A 152 -2.21 18.52 -12.10
C LYS A 152 -2.99 18.75 -10.80
N ALA A 153 -4.32 18.80 -10.86
CA ALA A 153 -5.15 18.94 -9.67
C ALA A 153 -5.12 17.68 -8.80
N LYS A 154 -5.04 16.48 -9.42
CA LYS A 154 -4.84 15.21 -8.71
C LYS A 154 -3.48 15.20 -8.01
N ASP A 155 -2.40 15.53 -8.70
CA ASP A 155 -1.04 15.63 -8.12
C ASP A 155 -0.99 16.56 -6.90
N VAL A 156 -1.62 17.74 -6.99
CA VAL A 156 -1.70 18.70 -5.87
C VAL A 156 -2.57 18.16 -4.72
N LEU A 157 -3.63 17.41 -5.03
CA LEU A 157 -4.51 16.83 -4.01
C LEU A 157 -3.83 15.69 -3.26
N ASP A 158 -3.19 14.76 -3.97
CA ASP A 158 -2.56 13.59 -3.37
C ASP A 158 -1.32 13.96 -2.55
N SER A 159 -0.62 15.03 -2.94
CA SER A 159 0.50 15.57 -2.16
C SER A 159 0.07 16.30 -0.89
N SER A 160 -1.13 16.89 -0.86
CA SER A 160 -1.58 17.75 0.25
C SER A 160 -2.60 17.11 1.19
N ALA A 161 -3.40 16.15 0.72
CA ALA A 161 -4.65 15.79 1.40
C ALA A 161 -4.97 14.29 1.47
N GLY A 162 -4.23 13.37 0.83
CA GLY A 162 -4.32 11.98 1.24
C GLY A 162 -4.00 10.89 0.21
N ARG A 163 -4.99 10.02 0.01
CA ARG A 163 -4.85 8.68 -0.58
C ARG A 163 -5.93 8.39 -1.62
N LEU A 164 -6.55 9.45 -2.15
CA LEU A 164 -7.65 9.34 -3.10
C LEU A 164 -7.25 8.60 -4.37
N ASP A 165 -6.06 8.86 -4.90
CA ASP A 165 -5.54 8.10 -6.04
C ASP A 165 -5.48 6.59 -5.76
N GLN A 166 -4.97 6.22 -4.60
CA GLN A 166 -4.87 4.82 -4.19
C GLN A 166 -6.26 4.18 -4.01
N ILE A 167 -7.21 4.93 -3.44
CA ILE A 167 -8.59 4.47 -3.27
C ILE A 167 -9.30 4.35 -4.63
N ALA A 168 -9.07 5.28 -5.56
CA ALA A 168 -9.62 5.22 -6.92
C ALA A 168 -9.10 4.01 -7.71
N GLU A 169 -7.80 3.73 -7.60
CA GLU A 169 -7.18 2.51 -8.15
C GLU A 169 -7.79 1.26 -7.53
N ALA A 170 -7.96 1.24 -6.20
CA ALA A 170 -8.55 0.13 -5.47
C ALA A 170 -10.01 -0.12 -5.89
N GLN A 171 -10.81 0.94 -6.04
CA GLN A 171 -12.20 0.85 -6.48
C GLN A 171 -12.30 0.32 -7.91
N SER A 172 -11.36 0.68 -8.78
CA SER A 172 -11.27 0.12 -10.13
C SER A 172 -10.95 -1.38 -10.13
N ALA A 173 -10.25 -1.88 -9.11
CA ALA A 173 -10.02 -3.31 -8.85
C ALA A 173 -11.18 -3.98 -8.07
N GLY A 174 -12.26 -3.24 -7.79
CA GLY A 174 -13.44 -3.73 -7.07
C GLY A 174 -13.29 -3.75 -5.56
N VAL A 175 -12.31 -3.05 -4.99
CA VAL A 175 -12.15 -2.85 -3.54
C VAL A 175 -12.76 -1.52 -3.14
N ASP A 176 -13.81 -1.55 -2.32
CA ASP A 176 -14.45 -0.32 -1.84
C ASP A 176 -13.61 0.41 -0.77
N SER A 177 -13.99 1.65 -0.43
CA SER A 177 -13.26 2.45 0.56
C SER A 177 -13.20 1.79 1.93
N GLU A 178 -14.25 1.08 2.37
CA GLU A 178 -14.25 0.40 3.67
C GLU A 178 -13.20 -0.72 3.71
N GLN A 179 -13.16 -1.56 2.68
CA GLN A 179 -12.18 -2.63 2.52
C GLN A 179 -10.76 -2.08 2.42
N TRP A 180 -10.57 -0.99 1.67
CA TRP A 180 -9.27 -0.34 1.53
C TRP A 180 -8.77 0.21 2.87
N TYR A 181 -9.62 0.94 3.60
CA TYR A 181 -9.24 1.49 4.91
C TYR A 181 -9.02 0.40 5.96
N ALA A 182 -9.76 -0.72 5.91
CA ALA A 182 -9.49 -1.87 6.77
C ALA A 182 -8.08 -2.43 6.54
N ALA A 183 -7.65 -2.53 5.27
CA ALA A 183 -6.29 -2.94 4.93
C ALA A 183 -5.25 -1.88 5.32
N TYR A 184 -5.53 -0.61 5.06
CA TYR A 184 -4.65 0.51 5.42
C TYR A 184 -4.42 0.62 6.92
N ASP A 185 -5.45 0.45 7.74
CA ASP A 185 -5.33 0.51 9.20
C ASP A 185 -4.43 -0.61 9.73
N VAL A 186 -4.60 -1.85 9.22
CA VAL A 186 -3.73 -2.98 9.58
C VAL A 186 -2.30 -2.75 9.10
N TRP A 187 -2.14 -2.27 7.87
CA TRP A 187 -0.83 -1.91 7.32
C TRP A 187 -0.13 -0.87 8.19
N LYS A 188 -0.87 0.17 8.59
CA LYS A 188 -0.38 1.27 9.41
C LYS A 188 0.02 0.80 10.80
N ASP A 189 -0.79 -0.06 11.42
CA ASP A 189 -0.48 -0.64 12.74
C ASP A 189 0.87 -1.40 12.72
N PHE A 190 1.13 -2.18 11.66
CA PHE A 190 2.42 -2.84 11.49
C PHE A 190 3.55 -1.85 11.21
N ASP A 191 3.32 -0.79 10.42
CA ASP A 191 4.34 0.22 10.12
C ASP A 191 4.75 1.03 11.38
N ASP A 192 3.76 1.38 12.19
CA ASP A 192 3.92 2.11 13.45
C ASP A 192 4.54 1.23 14.55
N THR A 193 4.42 -0.10 14.47
CA THR A 193 5.04 -1.03 15.43
C THR A 193 6.57 -0.93 15.43
N LYS A 194 7.14 -0.59 16.60
CA LYS A 194 8.59 -0.51 16.87
C LYS A 194 9.03 -1.64 17.80
N LYS A 195 9.07 -2.86 17.28
CA LYS A 195 9.61 -4.04 17.97
C LYS A 195 11.04 -4.30 17.49
N GLU A 196 11.96 -4.56 18.42
CA GLU A 196 13.35 -4.91 18.09
C GLU A 196 13.38 -6.16 17.19
N GLY A 197 14.13 -6.09 16.09
CA GLY A 197 14.21 -7.16 15.10
C GLY A 197 13.01 -7.29 14.16
N TYR A 198 11.98 -6.44 14.25
CA TYR A 198 10.82 -6.48 13.35
C TYR A 198 11.07 -5.67 12.07
N SER A 199 11.54 -6.37 11.05
CA SER A 199 11.98 -5.78 9.79
C SER A 199 10.81 -5.41 8.87
N ALA A 200 11.07 -4.61 7.83
CA ALA A 200 10.07 -4.30 6.80
C ALA A 200 9.57 -5.56 6.07
N THR A 201 10.40 -6.59 5.94
CA THR A 201 10.01 -7.89 5.36
C THR A 201 9.07 -8.67 6.28
N ASP A 202 9.29 -8.61 7.60
CA ASP A 202 8.40 -9.25 8.57
C ASP A 202 7.02 -8.57 8.54
N LYS A 203 6.99 -7.23 8.50
CA LYS A 203 5.75 -6.44 8.34
C LYS A 203 5.01 -6.77 7.05
N ALA A 204 5.72 -6.86 5.93
CA ALA A 204 5.14 -7.25 4.65
C ALA A 204 4.52 -8.66 4.73
N THR A 205 5.19 -9.59 5.42
CA THR A 205 4.70 -10.96 5.60
C THR A 205 3.45 -11.02 6.47
N ASP A 206 3.44 -10.33 7.60
CA ASP A 206 2.28 -10.28 8.50
C ASP A 206 1.07 -9.61 7.83
N PHE A 207 1.31 -8.54 7.06
CA PHE A 207 0.27 -7.90 6.26
C PHE A 207 -0.28 -8.82 5.17
N ALA A 208 0.59 -9.50 4.41
CA ALA A 208 0.16 -10.46 3.40
C ALA A 208 -0.68 -11.59 4.00
N LYS A 209 -0.29 -12.10 5.18
CA LYS A 209 -1.07 -13.09 5.93
C LYS A 209 -2.47 -12.57 6.29
N TRP A 210 -2.57 -11.33 6.76
CA TRP A 210 -3.86 -10.71 7.07
C TRP A 210 -4.73 -10.57 5.81
N VAL A 211 -4.16 -10.05 4.71
CA VAL A 211 -4.88 -9.86 3.43
C VAL A 211 -5.37 -11.20 2.87
N ASP A 212 -4.56 -12.26 2.94
CA ASP A 212 -4.96 -13.58 2.43
C ASP A 212 -6.14 -14.19 3.21
N GLY A 213 -6.27 -13.83 4.50
CA GLY A 213 -7.41 -14.20 5.36
C GLY A 213 -8.64 -13.31 5.19
N ALA A 214 -8.54 -12.19 4.49
CA ALA A 214 -9.66 -11.30 4.22
C ALA A 214 -10.63 -11.90 3.18
N ASN A 215 -11.90 -11.54 3.29
CA ASN A 215 -12.96 -11.96 2.36
C ASN A 215 -12.90 -11.13 1.05
N LEU A 216 -11.84 -11.35 0.28
CA LEU A 216 -11.50 -10.67 -0.97
C LEU A 216 -11.12 -11.69 -2.05
N THR A 217 -11.21 -11.29 -3.32
CA THR A 217 -10.69 -12.09 -4.44
C THR A 217 -9.16 -12.04 -4.50
N ASP A 218 -8.55 -13.00 -5.20
CA ASP A 218 -7.08 -13.04 -5.33
C ASP A 218 -6.51 -11.79 -6.03
N ASP A 219 -7.24 -11.23 -6.98
CA ASP A 219 -6.85 -9.98 -7.66
C ASP A 219 -6.90 -8.78 -6.70
N GLN A 220 -7.96 -8.67 -5.89
CA GLN A 220 -8.10 -7.62 -4.87
C GLN A 220 -7.00 -7.73 -3.81
N LYS A 221 -6.69 -8.95 -3.37
CA LYS A 221 -5.60 -9.23 -2.41
C LYS A 221 -4.25 -8.82 -2.96
N THR A 222 -3.99 -9.14 -4.23
CA THR A 222 -2.73 -8.77 -4.91
C THR A 222 -2.59 -7.27 -5.01
N MET A 223 -3.64 -6.57 -5.45
CA MET A 223 -3.66 -5.11 -5.51
C MET A 223 -3.34 -4.46 -4.16
N LEU A 224 -3.98 -4.90 -3.07
CA LEU A 224 -3.71 -4.35 -1.74
C LEU A 224 -2.25 -4.58 -1.29
N LYS A 225 -1.68 -5.77 -1.55
CA LYS A 225 -0.29 -6.10 -1.21
C LYS A 225 0.72 -5.26 -2.01
N ASP A 226 0.43 -4.99 -3.28
CA ASP A 226 1.29 -4.20 -4.16
C ASP A 226 1.23 -2.69 -3.87
N GLN A 227 0.06 -2.21 -3.45
CA GLN A 227 -0.19 -0.81 -3.16
C GLN A 227 0.29 -0.41 -1.75
N LEU A 228 0.00 -1.23 -0.73
CA LEU A 228 0.33 -0.98 0.68
C LEU A 228 1.65 -1.68 1.06
N THR A 229 2.76 -1.08 0.65
CA THR A 229 4.12 -1.64 0.83
C THR A 229 4.89 -0.98 1.98
N TYR A 230 5.82 -1.73 2.57
CA TYR A 230 6.75 -1.20 3.59
C TYR A 230 8.09 -0.84 2.94
N SER A 231 8.76 0.21 3.41
CA SER A 231 10.06 0.62 2.86
C SER A 231 11.14 0.77 3.93
N SER A 232 12.32 0.23 3.63
CA SER A 232 13.58 0.52 4.32
C SER A 232 14.69 0.81 3.29
N GLY A 233 14.42 1.71 2.35
CA GLY A 233 15.31 2.07 1.22
C GLY A 233 15.00 1.36 -0.11
N PHE A 234 14.34 0.19 -0.04
CA PHE A 234 13.70 -0.51 -1.16
C PHE A 234 12.32 -0.98 -0.70
N LYS A 235 11.40 -1.26 -1.65
CA LYS A 235 10.10 -1.88 -1.33
C LYS A 235 10.35 -3.27 -0.75
N ALA A 236 9.94 -3.48 0.50
CA ALA A 236 9.93 -4.80 1.11
C ALA A 236 8.85 -5.67 0.44
N SER A 237 9.07 -6.98 0.39
CA SER A 237 8.13 -7.93 -0.20
C SER A 237 7.97 -9.16 0.70
N ALA A 238 6.78 -9.74 0.69
CA ALA A 238 6.49 -11.01 1.35
C ALA A 238 6.92 -12.22 0.50
N LYS A 239 7.92 -12.06 -0.38
CA LYS A 239 8.24 -12.99 -1.48
C LYS A 239 8.33 -14.46 -1.04
N SER A 240 8.96 -14.74 0.10
CA SER A 240 9.07 -16.11 0.62
C SER A 240 7.71 -16.66 1.07
N TYR A 241 6.91 -15.85 1.76
CA TYR A 241 5.55 -16.23 2.14
C TYR A 241 4.64 -16.42 0.91
N GLU A 242 4.71 -15.52 -0.07
CA GLU A 242 3.94 -15.60 -1.31
C GLU A 242 4.34 -16.79 -2.18
N ALA A 243 5.63 -17.16 -2.20
CA ALA A 243 6.07 -18.37 -2.87
C ALA A 243 5.49 -19.64 -2.23
N LEU A 244 5.31 -19.65 -0.91
CA LEU A 244 4.71 -20.77 -0.18
C LEU A 244 3.19 -20.86 -0.46
N THR A 245 2.48 -19.75 -0.39
CA THR A 245 1.04 -19.73 -0.70
C THR A 245 0.78 -20.02 -2.18
N GLY A 246 1.60 -19.48 -3.09
CA GLY A 246 1.58 -19.80 -4.52
C GLY A 246 1.90 -21.26 -4.84
N ALA A 247 2.71 -21.94 -4.01
CA ALA A 247 2.91 -23.38 -4.07
C ALA A 247 1.70 -24.19 -3.57
N GLY A 248 0.70 -23.55 -2.98
CA GLY A 248 -0.54 -24.18 -2.51
C GLY A 248 -0.58 -24.49 -1.01
N LEU A 249 0.31 -23.90 -0.20
CA LEU A 249 0.15 -23.92 1.26
C LEU A 249 -1.00 -23.01 1.69
N SER A 250 -1.66 -23.36 2.79
CA SER A 250 -2.53 -22.42 3.49
C SER A 250 -1.69 -21.26 4.06
N SER A 251 -2.31 -20.09 4.23
CA SER A 251 -1.68 -18.91 4.84
C SER A 251 -1.09 -19.18 6.23
N GLU A 252 -1.76 -20.02 7.02
CA GLU A 252 -1.26 -20.45 8.34
C GLU A 252 0.02 -21.28 8.22
N ALA A 253 -0.01 -22.34 7.41
CA ALA A 253 1.15 -23.19 7.18
C ALA A 253 2.33 -22.42 6.55
N ALA A 254 2.05 -21.51 5.61
CA ALA A 254 3.06 -20.66 4.98
C ALA A 254 3.74 -19.72 6.01
N ALA A 255 2.97 -19.16 6.95
CA ALA A 255 3.50 -18.30 8.00
C ALA A 255 4.40 -19.08 8.99
N ASP A 256 3.97 -20.27 9.41
CA ASP A 256 4.76 -21.11 10.33
C ASP A 256 6.08 -21.55 9.68
N VAL A 257 6.01 -21.95 8.41
CA VAL A 257 7.17 -22.30 7.60
C VAL A 257 8.12 -21.12 7.45
N TYR A 258 7.60 -19.93 7.10
CA TYR A 258 8.39 -18.71 6.99
C TYR A 258 9.12 -18.39 8.30
N SER A 259 8.39 -18.43 9.42
CA SER A 259 8.94 -18.12 10.75
C SER A 259 10.09 -19.05 11.14
N ILE A 260 9.92 -20.35 10.93
CA ILE A 260 10.98 -21.33 11.20
C ILE A 260 12.19 -21.07 10.31
N VAL A 261 11.98 -20.87 9.01
CA VAL A 261 13.07 -20.68 8.04
C VAL A 261 13.83 -19.37 8.27
N SER A 262 13.14 -18.27 8.57
CA SER A 262 13.75 -16.96 8.81
C SER A 262 14.51 -16.91 10.14
N SER A 263 14.15 -17.75 11.12
CA SER A 263 14.86 -17.86 12.40
C SER A 263 16.17 -18.64 12.33
N LEU A 264 16.45 -19.33 11.21
CA LEU A 264 17.65 -20.14 11.06
C LEU A 264 18.91 -19.28 11.05
N THR A 265 19.92 -19.71 11.80
CA THR A 265 21.27 -19.15 11.72
C THR A 265 22.13 -19.97 10.74
N PRO A 266 23.04 -19.32 9.97
CA PRO A 266 24.03 -20.04 9.18
C PRO A 266 24.82 -21.03 10.04
N ALA A 267 25.16 -22.19 9.47
CA ALA A 267 26.05 -23.14 10.14
C ALA A 267 27.44 -22.51 10.39
N GLU A 268 28.18 -23.05 11.36
CA GLU A 268 29.51 -22.53 11.72
C GLU A 268 30.42 -22.38 10.49
N GLY A 269 31.04 -21.22 10.36
CA GLY A 269 31.91 -20.89 9.22
C GLY A 269 31.19 -20.64 7.89
N LYS A 270 29.84 -20.57 7.87
CA LYS A 270 29.05 -20.19 6.70
C LYS A 270 28.47 -18.79 6.86
N SER A 271 28.38 -18.07 5.75
CA SER A 271 27.77 -16.73 5.71
C SER A 271 26.25 -16.76 5.54
N ASN A 272 25.69 -17.87 5.04
CA ASN A 272 24.27 -17.98 4.68
C ASN A 272 23.68 -19.31 5.15
N VAL A 273 22.38 -19.31 5.45
CA VAL A 273 21.60 -20.53 5.66
C VAL A 273 21.48 -21.28 4.35
N SER A 274 21.90 -22.55 4.34
CA SER A 274 21.84 -23.41 3.15
C SER A 274 20.44 -23.96 2.87
N THR A 275 20.15 -24.34 1.62
CA THR A 275 18.91 -25.05 1.26
C THR A 275 18.73 -26.33 2.07
N LYS A 276 19.82 -27.07 2.35
CA LYS A 276 19.80 -28.25 3.23
C LYS A 276 19.31 -27.92 4.64
N GLN A 277 19.76 -26.82 5.24
CA GLN A 277 19.28 -26.38 6.56
C GLN A 277 17.80 -26.04 6.52
N ARG A 278 17.34 -25.28 5.51
CA ARG A 278 15.92 -24.93 5.34
C ARG A 278 15.04 -26.17 5.21
N PHE A 279 15.40 -27.09 4.32
CA PHE A 279 14.59 -28.28 4.06
C PHE A 279 14.61 -29.24 5.26
N SER A 280 15.72 -29.30 6.00
CA SER A 280 15.75 -30.07 7.24
C SER A 280 14.83 -29.49 8.32
N ALA A 281 14.78 -28.17 8.46
CA ALA A 281 13.84 -27.52 9.37
C ALA A 281 12.38 -27.81 8.98
N ILE A 282 12.03 -27.64 7.69
CA ILE A 282 10.69 -27.95 7.15
C ILE A 282 10.32 -29.42 7.36
N SER A 283 11.24 -30.35 7.07
CA SER A 283 11.00 -31.80 7.22
C SER A 283 10.65 -32.21 8.64
N ASN A 284 11.12 -31.46 9.64
CA ASN A 284 10.91 -31.75 11.05
C ASN A 284 9.68 -31.05 11.66
N MET A 285 8.93 -30.27 10.88
CA MET A 285 7.67 -29.70 11.34
C MET A 285 6.63 -30.81 11.55
N SER A 286 6.10 -30.93 12.77
CA SER A 286 5.07 -31.92 13.12
C SER A 286 3.71 -31.58 12.53
N ASP A 287 3.45 -30.29 12.34
CA ASP A 287 2.12 -29.76 12.02
C ASP A 287 1.85 -29.79 10.50
N LEU A 288 2.84 -30.22 9.71
CA LEU A 288 2.74 -30.42 8.27
C LEU A 288 2.79 -31.89 7.90
N ASP A 289 1.90 -32.31 7.01
CA ASP A 289 2.02 -33.59 6.33
C ASP A 289 3.15 -33.56 5.27
N ASP A 290 3.50 -34.73 4.74
CA ASP A 290 4.58 -34.83 3.73
C ASP A 290 4.29 -34.05 2.45
N LYS A 291 3.02 -33.91 2.05
CA LYS A 291 2.64 -33.15 0.87
C LYS A 291 2.88 -31.66 1.13
N GLN A 292 2.44 -31.14 2.27
CA GLN A 292 2.65 -29.75 2.68
C GLN A 292 4.15 -29.43 2.81
N LYS A 293 4.95 -30.36 3.36
CA LYS A 293 6.40 -30.22 3.42
C LYS A 293 7.05 -30.12 2.04
N LEU A 294 6.60 -30.92 1.07
CA LEU A 294 7.08 -30.83 -0.31
C LEU A 294 6.69 -29.50 -0.96
N LEU A 295 5.45 -29.04 -0.78
CA LEU A 295 5.04 -27.72 -1.28
C LEU A 295 5.89 -26.59 -0.66
N ALA A 296 6.23 -26.70 0.63
CA ALA A 296 7.06 -25.72 1.31
C ALA A 296 8.49 -25.71 0.77
N MET A 297 9.06 -26.90 0.53
CA MET A 297 10.36 -27.05 -0.11
C MET A 297 10.37 -26.48 -1.53
N PHE A 298 9.32 -26.75 -2.31
CA PHE A 298 9.15 -26.19 -3.65
C PHE A 298 9.11 -24.65 -3.61
N GLY A 299 8.36 -24.05 -2.69
CA GLY A 299 8.28 -22.59 -2.53
C GLY A 299 9.62 -21.92 -2.16
N PHE A 300 10.55 -22.66 -1.56
CA PHE A 300 11.91 -22.18 -1.26
C PHE A 300 12.98 -22.65 -2.23
N ASP A 301 12.64 -23.50 -3.19
CA ASP A 301 13.64 -24.06 -4.07
C ASP A 301 14.16 -22.99 -5.03
N THR A 302 15.47 -22.96 -5.18
CA THR A 302 16.17 -22.01 -6.05
C THR A 302 16.80 -22.70 -7.26
N ASP A 303 16.45 -23.97 -7.53
CA ASP A 303 16.84 -24.76 -8.71
C ASP A 303 18.37 -25.00 -8.86
N THR A 304 19.16 -24.78 -7.80
CA THR A 304 20.64 -24.74 -7.91
C THR A 304 21.37 -26.02 -7.48
N ASP A 305 20.73 -26.96 -6.77
CA ASP A 305 21.42 -28.18 -6.25
C ASP A 305 20.56 -29.47 -6.33
N ASN A 306 19.55 -29.48 -7.20
CA ASN A 306 18.59 -30.59 -7.35
C ASN A 306 18.01 -31.09 -6.00
N THR A 307 17.93 -30.22 -4.98
CA THR A 307 17.65 -30.69 -3.62
C THR A 307 16.18 -31.06 -3.51
N TYR A 308 15.28 -30.26 -4.08
CA TYR A 308 13.86 -30.54 -4.12
C TYR A 308 13.55 -31.82 -4.89
N GLU A 309 14.13 -32.02 -6.06
CA GLU A 309 13.96 -33.19 -6.92
C GLU A 309 14.29 -34.47 -6.18
N ARG A 310 15.32 -34.44 -5.31
CA ARG A 310 15.67 -35.60 -4.47
C ARG A 310 14.60 -35.90 -3.42
N TYR A 311 14.03 -34.87 -2.78
CA TYR A 311 12.93 -35.03 -1.82
C TYR A 311 11.65 -35.52 -2.50
N ASP A 312 11.28 -34.93 -3.64
CA ASP A 312 10.12 -35.34 -4.44
C ASP A 312 10.26 -36.78 -4.96
N ALA A 313 11.42 -37.15 -5.49
CA ALA A 313 11.69 -38.52 -5.93
C ALA A 313 11.67 -39.52 -4.76
N ALA A 314 12.18 -39.14 -3.59
CA ALA A 314 12.11 -39.97 -2.39
C ALA A 314 10.67 -40.19 -1.92
N SER A 315 9.85 -39.13 -1.91
CA SER A 315 8.41 -39.23 -1.59
C SER A 315 7.67 -40.13 -2.57
N LYS A 316 7.92 -40.01 -3.88
CA LYS A 316 7.37 -40.92 -4.91
C LYS A 316 7.77 -42.39 -4.71
N ALA A 317 8.90 -42.64 -4.03
CA ALA A 317 9.34 -43.97 -3.64
C ALA A 317 8.78 -44.43 -2.27
N GLY A 318 7.87 -43.66 -1.67
CA GLY A 318 7.26 -43.95 -0.38
C GLY A 318 8.19 -43.71 0.81
N ILE A 319 9.17 -42.81 0.68
CA ILE A 319 10.04 -42.37 1.78
C ILE A 319 9.55 -41.00 2.23
N SER A 320 9.22 -40.85 3.52
CA SER A 320 8.75 -39.56 4.04
C SER A 320 9.84 -38.50 3.98
N THR A 321 9.44 -37.23 3.97
CA THR A 321 10.38 -36.10 3.95
C THR A 321 11.28 -36.10 5.19
N SER A 322 10.72 -36.43 6.36
CA SER A 322 11.46 -36.56 7.62
C SER A 322 12.47 -37.71 7.62
N GLU A 323 12.10 -38.87 7.07
CA GLU A 323 13.04 -39.99 6.92
C GLU A 323 14.16 -39.66 5.94
N TRP A 324 13.83 -39.04 4.80
CA TRP A 324 14.83 -38.60 3.84
C TRP A 324 15.79 -37.57 4.44
N SER A 325 15.26 -36.59 5.17
CA SER A 325 16.07 -35.60 5.89
C SER A 325 17.01 -36.24 6.91
N THR A 326 16.51 -37.22 7.68
CA THR A 326 17.31 -37.99 8.64
C THR A 326 18.48 -38.71 7.97
N MET A 327 18.23 -39.34 6.81
CA MET A 327 19.28 -40.01 6.05
C MET A 327 20.32 -39.02 5.52
N THR A 328 19.88 -37.94 4.89
CA THR A 328 20.77 -36.94 4.29
C THR A 328 21.52 -36.10 5.33
N GLY A 329 21.00 -35.99 6.55
CA GLY A 329 21.68 -35.38 7.70
C GLY A 329 22.96 -36.11 8.11
N LYS A 330 23.06 -37.41 7.81
CA LYS A 330 24.27 -38.23 8.03
C LYS A 330 25.35 -38.01 6.97
N LEU A 331 25.02 -37.30 5.89
CA LEU A 331 25.91 -37.11 4.74
C LEU A 331 26.61 -35.74 4.80
N ASP A 332 27.88 -35.73 4.45
CA ASP A 332 28.68 -34.52 4.23
C ASP A 332 28.34 -33.88 2.87
N SER A 333 29.00 -32.77 2.53
CA SER A 333 28.79 -32.10 1.23
C SER A 333 29.34 -32.88 0.04
N SER A 334 30.41 -33.66 0.25
CA SER A 334 31.11 -34.43 -0.80
C SER A 334 30.41 -35.74 -1.17
N VAL A 335 29.55 -36.27 -0.30
CA VAL A 335 28.80 -37.53 -0.40
C VAL A 335 29.55 -38.62 -1.16
N SER A 336 30.31 -39.46 -0.44
CA SER A 336 30.91 -40.65 -1.05
C SER A 336 29.88 -41.79 -1.21
N GLN A 337 30.16 -42.73 -2.11
CA GLN A 337 29.36 -43.96 -2.26
C GLN A 337 29.31 -44.79 -0.97
N ALA A 338 30.42 -44.83 -0.21
CA ALA A 338 30.50 -45.57 1.05
C ALA A 338 29.62 -44.94 2.12
N ASP A 339 29.67 -43.62 2.25
CA ASP A 339 28.86 -42.86 3.22
C ASP A 339 27.38 -42.97 2.89
N LEU A 340 27.01 -42.85 1.61
CA LEU A 340 25.63 -43.04 1.16
C LEU A 340 25.13 -44.46 1.48
N LYS A 341 25.95 -45.49 1.20
CA LYS A 341 25.58 -46.88 1.50
C LYS A 341 25.38 -47.09 3.00
N GLY A 342 26.26 -46.53 3.83
CA GLY A 342 26.15 -46.56 5.29
C GLY A 342 24.87 -45.86 5.78
N ALA A 343 24.60 -44.65 5.28
CA ALA A 343 23.41 -43.88 5.63
C ALA A 343 22.12 -44.61 5.26
N ILE A 344 21.99 -45.08 4.01
CA ILE A 344 20.84 -45.87 3.54
C ILE A 344 20.68 -47.17 4.33
N GLY A 345 21.80 -47.87 4.61
CA GLY A 345 21.80 -49.13 5.36
C GLY A 345 21.23 -48.99 6.77
N SER A 346 21.47 -47.84 7.40
CA SER A 346 20.99 -47.52 8.75
C SER A 346 19.51 -47.13 8.85
N MET A 347 18.83 -46.92 7.72
CA MET A 347 17.41 -46.56 7.71
C MET A 347 16.52 -47.80 7.79
N PRO A 348 15.36 -47.74 8.49
CA PRO A 348 14.40 -48.83 8.61
C PRO A 348 13.54 -49.01 7.34
N TRP A 349 14.15 -48.84 6.17
CA TRP A 349 13.51 -48.88 4.87
C TRP A 349 13.49 -50.29 4.26
N SER A 350 12.46 -50.56 3.46
CA SER A 350 12.39 -51.74 2.59
C SER A 350 13.54 -51.78 1.57
N ALA A 351 13.83 -52.96 1.01
CA ALA A 351 14.84 -53.10 -0.04
C ALA A 351 14.54 -52.20 -1.26
N SER A 352 13.26 -52.07 -1.62
CA SER A 352 12.82 -51.19 -2.71
C SER A 352 13.10 -49.71 -2.41
N GLN A 353 12.77 -49.23 -1.21
CA GLN A 353 13.06 -47.86 -0.77
C GLN A 353 14.58 -47.60 -0.73
N LYS A 354 15.38 -48.55 -0.20
CA LYS A 354 16.86 -48.44 -0.18
C LYS A 354 17.45 -48.35 -1.59
N ARG A 355 16.91 -49.12 -2.54
CA ARG A 355 17.32 -49.08 -3.95
C ARG A 355 16.91 -47.77 -4.63
N ALA A 356 15.71 -47.26 -4.33
CA ALA A 356 15.25 -45.96 -4.82
C ALA A 356 16.15 -44.82 -4.31
N ALA A 357 16.42 -44.77 -3.00
CA ALA A 357 17.30 -43.79 -2.38
C ALA A 357 18.70 -43.75 -3.01
N TRP A 358 19.26 -44.92 -3.32
CA TRP A 358 20.54 -45.00 -4.04
C TRP A 358 20.46 -44.42 -5.44
N ASN A 359 19.42 -44.79 -6.21
CA ASN A 359 19.28 -44.33 -7.60
C ASN A 359 19.15 -42.81 -7.67
N ILE A 360 18.41 -42.18 -6.76
CA ILE A 360 18.28 -40.72 -6.67
C ILE A 360 19.66 -40.03 -6.60
N TYR A 361 20.56 -40.51 -5.75
CA TYR A 361 21.92 -39.95 -5.62
C TYR A 361 22.82 -40.32 -6.80
N LYS A 362 22.75 -41.57 -7.27
CA LYS A 362 23.52 -42.05 -8.42
C LYS A 362 23.24 -41.20 -9.67
N ASP A 363 21.97 -40.90 -9.92
CA ASP A 363 21.52 -40.15 -11.08
C ASP A 363 21.92 -38.66 -10.96
N THR A 364 21.74 -38.07 -9.78
CA THR A 364 22.12 -36.66 -9.54
C THR A 364 23.63 -36.40 -9.41
N LYS A 365 24.45 -37.41 -9.08
CA LYS A 365 25.92 -37.31 -9.04
C LYS A 365 26.61 -37.95 -10.26
N HIS A 366 25.84 -38.45 -11.22
CA HIS A 366 26.31 -39.11 -12.44
C HIS A 366 27.33 -40.25 -12.22
N TRP A 367 27.10 -41.08 -11.20
CA TRP A 367 27.99 -42.21 -10.91
C TRP A 367 27.82 -43.33 -11.93
N LYS A 368 28.92 -43.67 -12.63
CA LYS A 368 28.92 -44.59 -13.79
C LYS A 368 28.77 -46.08 -13.44
N THR A 369 28.96 -46.48 -12.19
CA THR A 369 28.94 -47.88 -11.77
C THR A 369 28.52 -48.03 -10.30
N ALA A 370 27.41 -48.73 -10.06
CA ALA A 370 27.13 -49.66 -8.95
C ALA A 370 25.62 -49.76 -8.65
N SER A 371 25.09 -50.99 -8.61
CA SER A 371 23.93 -51.34 -7.77
C SER A 371 24.48 -51.70 -6.39
N PRO A 372 23.95 -51.19 -5.26
CA PRO A 372 24.51 -51.47 -3.93
C PRO A 372 23.93 -52.73 -3.30
N TRP A 373 22.87 -53.25 -3.93
CA TRP A 373 21.95 -54.29 -3.50
C TRP A 373 21.48 -55.08 -4.71
#